data_AF-A0A1J1CXH2-F1
#
_entry.id   AF-A0A1J1CXH2-F1
#
_cell.length_a   1.000
_cell.length_b   1.000
_cell.length_c   1.000
_cell.angle_alpha   90.00
_cell.angle_beta   90.00
_cell.angle_gamma   90.00
#
_symmetry.space_group_name_H-M   'P 1'
#
loop_
_entity.id
_entity.type
_entity.pdbx_description
1 polymer ?
#
loop_
_entity_poly.entity_id
_entity_poly.type
_entity_poly.pdbx_seq_one_letter_code
_entity_poly.pdbx_strand_id
1 'polypeptide(L)' 'MILYDLLKNLINNNYYEKEDMANKLNVFYTFNQINLEQYSELMATVNPAEKEDLGNQGLNVEDTTEKVVTQ' A
#
# COMPACT_ATOMS: atom_id res chain seq x y z
N MET A 1 -3.79 19.78 -8.75
CA MET A 1 -3.82 20.20 -7.33
C MET A 1 -5.12 19.78 -6.63
N ILE A 2 -6.31 20.04 -7.20
CA ILE A 2 -7.62 19.74 -6.58
C ILE A 2 -7.80 18.29 -6.07
N LEU A 3 -7.31 17.28 -6.81
CA LEU A 3 -7.53 15.88 -6.44
C LEU A 3 -6.77 15.45 -5.18
N TYR A 4 -5.51 15.87 -5.04
CA TYR A 4 -4.71 15.51 -3.87
C TYR A 4 -5.31 16.10 -2.59
N ASP A 5 -5.73 17.38 -2.62
CA ASP A 5 -6.38 18.03 -1.49
C ASP A 5 -7.73 17.38 -1.15
N LEU A 6 -8.48 16.94 -2.17
CA LEU A 6 -9.72 16.19 -1.98
C LEU A 6 -9.45 14.85 -1.28
N LEU A 7 -8.47 14.07 -1.77
CA LEU A 7 -8.11 12.78 -1.17
C LEU A 7 -7.65 12.97 0.28
N LYS A 8 -6.81 13.98 0.53
CA LYS A 8 -6.34 14.31 1.88
C LYS A 8 -7.51 14.67 2.82
N ASN A 9 -8.48 15.45 2.34
CA ASN A 9 -9.70 15.75 3.10
C ASN A 9 -10.53 14.49 3.37
N LEU A 10 -10.68 13.60 2.39
CA LEU A 10 -11.42 12.36 2.56
C LEU A 10 -10.78 11.47 3.64
N ILE A 11 -9.44 11.40 3.69
CA ILE A 11 -8.68 10.64 4.69
C ILE A 11 -8.87 11.27 6.07
N ASN A 12 -8.63 12.57 6.20
CA ASN A 12 -8.70 13.28 7.48
C ASN A 12 -10.08 13.23 8.13
N ASN A 13 -11.14 13.24 7.32
CA ASN A 13 -12.52 13.18 7.80
C ASN A 13 -13.03 11.74 7.96
N ASN A 14 -12.19 10.71 7.72
CA ASN A 14 -12.55 9.29 7.81
C ASN A 14 -13.84 8.96 7.01
N TYR A 15 -13.99 9.50 5.80
CA TYR A 15 -15.16 9.25 4.95
C TYR A 15 -15.26 7.80 4.45
N TYR A 16 -14.13 7.08 4.46
CA TYR A 16 -14.01 5.70 4.00
C TYR A 16 -13.20 4.89 4.99
N GLU A 17 -13.42 3.58 5.02
CA GLU A 17 -12.55 2.66 5.75
C GLU A 17 -11.15 2.62 5.13
N LYS A 18 -10.16 2.17 5.92
CA LYS A 18 -8.75 2.16 5.50
C LYS A 18 -8.53 1.39 4.19
N GLU A 19 -9.13 0.20 4.08
CA GLU A 19 -9.02 -0.63 2.87
C GLU A 19 -9.68 0.04 1.65
N ASP A 20 -10.87 0.61 1.83
CA ASP A 20 -11.57 1.34 0.77
C ASP A 20 -10.77 2.54 0.28
N MET A 21 -10.15 3.28 1.20
CA MET A 21 -9.30 4.40 0.84
C MET A 21 -8.03 3.96 0.12
N ALA A 22 -7.36 2.91 0.58
CA ALA A 22 -6.18 2.34 -0.08
C ALA A 22 -6.51 1.88 -1.52
N ASN A 23 -7.63 1.19 -1.71
CA ASN A 23 -8.11 0.76 -3.03
C ASN A 23 -8.38 1.95 -3.96
N LYS A 24 -8.98 3.03 -3.43
CA LYS A 24 -9.18 4.27 -4.22
C LYS A 24 -7.85 4.90 -4.63
N LEU A 25 -6.90 5.03 -3.70
CA LEU A 25 -5.56 5.57 -4.01
C LEU A 25 -4.85 4.74 -5.09
N ASN A 26 -4.95 3.41 -5.03
CA ASN A 26 -4.41 2.49 -6.05
C ASN A 26 -5.03 2.75 -7.43
N VAL A 27 -6.34 2.94 -7.49
CA VAL A 27 -7.06 3.26 -8.74
C VAL A 27 -6.57 4.61 -9.29
N PHE A 28 -6.55 5.66 -8.47
CA PHE A 28 -6.08 6.98 -8.92
C PHE A 28 -4.63 6.95 -9.41
N TYR A 29 -3.76 6.20 -8.75
CA TYR A 29 -2.38 6.01 -9.17
C TYR A 29 -2.27 5.22 -10.48
N THR A 30 -3.03 4.12 -10.63
CA THR A 30 -3.05 3.30 -11.86
C THR A 30 -3.48 4.10 -13.09
N PHE A 31 -4.41 5.04 -12.91
CA PHE A 31 -4.86 5.96 -13.96
C PHE A 31 -3.99 7.22 -14.10
N ASN A 32 -2.80 7.25 -13.48
CA ASN A 32 -1.87 8.39 -13.47
C ASN A 32 -2.54 9.73 -13.06
N GLN A 33 -3.58 9.69 -12.22
CA GLN A 33 -4.28 10.88 -11.72
C GLN A 33 -3.52 11.55 -10.58
N ILE A 34 -2.70 10.77 -9.87
CA ILE A 34 -1.77 11.20 -8.83
C ILE A 34 -0.39 10.61 -9.14
N ASN A 35 0.67 11.32 -8.75
CA ASN A 35 2.03 10.83 -8.89
C ASN A 35 2.42 9.91 -7.72
N LEU A 36 3.57 9.24 -7.83
CA LEU A 36 4.07 8.31 -6.82
C LEU A 36 4.29 8.99 -5.45
N GLU A 37 4.81 10.22 -5.42
CA GLU A 37 5.04 10.96 -4.17
C GLU A 37 3.72 11.23 -3.43
N GLN A 38 2.71 11.72 -4.17
CA GLN A 38 1.37 11.98 -3.63
C GLN A 38 0.69 10.70 -3.15
N TYR A 39 0.78 9.63 -3.93
CA TYR A 39 0.23 8.33 -3.54
C TYR A 39 0.86 7.82 -2.25
N SER A 40 2.19 7.87 -2.16
CA SER A 40 2.95 7.42 -0.98
C SER A 40 2.57 8.21 0.28
N GLU A 41 2.48 9.54 0.18
CA GLU A 41 2.10 10.39 1.31
C GLU A 41 0.65 10.12 1.76
N LEU A 42 -0.28 9.99 0.82
CA LEU A 42 -1.67 9.69 1.13
C LEU A 42 -1.82 8.30 1.77
N MET A 43 -1.13 7.28 1.24
CA MET A 43 -1.13 5.93 1.83
C MET A 43 -0.55 5.91 3.24
N ALA A 44 0.52 6.65 3.50
CA ALA A 44 1.08 6.81 4.84
C ALA A 44 0.12 7.53 5.80
N THR A 45 -0.82 8.32 5.29
CA THR A 45 -1.85 8.97 6.11
C THR A 45 -3.04 8.05 6.38
N VAL A 46 -3.40 7.18 5.41
CA VAL A 46 -4.48 6.18 5.53
C VAL A 46 -4.12 5.07 6.49
N ASN A 47 -2.93 4.51 6.28
CA ASN A 47 -2.35 3.56 7.17
C ASN A 47 -1.12 4.23 7.76
N PRO A 48 -1.30 5.10 8.77
CA PRO A 48 -0.19 5.56 9.54
C PRO A 48 0.41 4.28 10.09
N ALA A 49 1.57 3.92 9.58
CA ALA A 49 2.43 3.03 10.31
C ALA A 49 2.61 3.74 11.65
N GLU A 50 1.85 3.29 12.67
CA GLU A 50 2.47 3.14 13.98
C GLU A 50 3.84 2.56 13.68
N LYS A 51 4.89 3.08 14.32
CA LYS A 51 6.23 2.53 14.15
C LYS A 51 6.20 1.07 14.60
N GLU A 52 5.68 0.19 13.77
CA GLU A 52 5.91 -1.23 13.76
C GLU A 52 7.37 -1.29 13.36
N ASP A 53 8.17 -1.41 14.40
CA ASP A 53 9.39 -2.20 14.42
C ASP A 53 9.48 -3.08 13.17
N LEU A 54 10.61 -2.99 12.48
CA LEU A 54 10.99 -3.81 11.32
C LEU A 54 11.14 -5.28 11.74
N GLY A 55 10.08 -5.89 12.26
CA GLY A 55 9.97 -7.25 12.69
C GLY A 55 9.49 -8.13 11.54
N ASN A 56 10.43 -8.48 10.67
CA ASN A 56 10.42 -9.76 9.95
C ASN A 56 9.33 -9.95 8.88
N GLN A 57 9.48 -9.31 7.72
CA GLN A 57 9.13 -10.00 6.47
C GLN A 57 10.26 -10.97 6.13
N GLY A 58 10.21 -12.15 6.76
CA GLY A 58 10.95 -13.30 6.28
C GLY A 58 10.51 -13.58 4.85
N LEU A 59 11.42 -13.33 3.90
CA LEU A 59 11.39 -13.95 2.60
C LEU A 59 11.36 -15.47 2.82
N ASN A 60 10.17 -16.07 2.80
CA ASN A 60 10.09 -17.50 2.55
C ASN A 60 10.28 -17.68 1.05
N VAL A 61 11.54 -17.61 0.62
CA VAL A 61 11.96 -18.22 -0.63
C VAL A 61 11.87 -19.71 -0.33
N GLU A 62 10.73 -20.34 -0.65
CA GLU A 62 10.64 -21.80 -0.69
C GLU A 62 11.54 -22.28 -1.83
N ASP A 63 12.83 -22.41 -1.52
CA ASP A 63 13.80 -23.20 -2.26
C ASP A 63 13.34 -24.66 -2.17
N THR A 64 12.43 -25.05 -3.09
CA THR A 64 12.10 -26.46 -3.28
C THR A 64 13.22 -27.07 -4.11
N THR A 65 14.31 -27.41 -3.42
CA THR A 65 15.40 -28.20 -3.99
C THR A 65 14.86 -29.53 -4.49
N GLU A 66 14.98 -29.73 -5.81
CA GLU A 66 14.74 -30.96 -6.53
C GLU A 66 15.49 -32.13 -5.87
N LYS A 67 14.76 -33.01 -5.17
CA LYS A 67 15.27 -34.35 -4.86
C LYS A 67 14.99 -35.27 -6.03
N VAL A 68 16.00 -35.40 -6.89
CA VAL A 68 16.21 -36.56 -7.76
C VAL A 68 16.13 -37.82 -6.90
N VAL A 69 15.07 -38.61 -7.06
CA VAL A 69 15.03 -40.02 -6.64
C VAL A 69 15.07 -40.86 -7.90
N THR A 70 16.26 -41.37 -8.18
CA THR A 70 16.50 -42.46 -9.11
C THR A 70 15.85 -43.73 -8.56
N GLN A 71 15.06 -44.42 -9.38
CA GLN A 71 14.75 -45.85 -9.24
C GLN A 71 15.25 -46.58 -10.46
#